data_AF-W8BZQ9-F1
#
_entry.id   AF-W8BZQ9-F1
#
_cell.length_a   1.000
_cell.length_b   1.000
_cell.length_c   1.000
_cell.angle_alpha   90.00
_cell.angle_beta   90.00
_cell.angle_gamma   90.00
#
_symmetry.space_group_name_H-M   'P 1'
#
loop_
_entity.id
_entity.type
_entity.pdbx_description
1 polymer ?
#
loop_
_entity_poly.entity_id
_entity_poly.type
_entity_poly.pdbx_seq_one_letter_code
_entity_poly.pdbx_strand_id
1 'polypeptide(L)'
;YIYIYILIGAPPFSEVLSYHFTVHTFEYIRPMMFQSDFHRKKNFANPNLFNNSTAAEKPAPAATQPTPESGRPDVKDDGKEQEEVRTEHLFKHPLQNTWTLWYLENDRTKSWEDMQNEITSFDTVEDFWSLYNHIKPPSDIKLGSDYSLFKKGIRPMWEDAGNKQGGRWVITLNKSSKTDLDNLWLDVLLCLIGEAFDHSDEICGAVVNIRGKNNKISIWTANGNNEEAALEIGNKLREALRLGRQNLQYQLHKDTMVKQGSSVKSIYTL
;
A
#
# COMPACT_ATOMS: atom_id res chain seq x y z
N TYR A 1 36.08 2.67 -12.36
CA TYR A 1 35.27 1.44 -12.30
C TYR A 1 35.03 0.75 -13.65
N ILE A 2 35.35 1.34 -14.81
CA ILE A 2 35.02 0.74 -16.13
C ILE A 2 35.92 -0.45 -16.54
N TYR A 3 37.06 -0.69 -15.88
CA TYR A 3 38.07 -1.69 -16.30
C TYR A 3 38.00 -3.07 -15.63
N ILE A 4 36.91 -3.41 -14.92
CA ILE A 4 36.72 -4.75 -14.32
C ILE A 4 35.31 -5.29 -14.63
N TYR A 5 34.98 -5.37 -15.93
CA TYR A 5 33.76 -6.03 -16.42
C TYR A 5 34.01 -7.06 -17.54
N ILE A 6 35.27 -7.20 -18.00
CA ILE A 6 35.67 -8.28 -18.90
C ILE A 6 36.23 -9.43 -18.06
N LEU A 7 35.35 -10.35 -17.60
CA LEU A 7 35.67 -11.76 -17.28
C LEU A 7 34.49 -12.58 -16.69
N ILE A 8 33.36 -11.97 -16.35
CA ILE A 8 32.13 -12.68 -15.93
C ILE A 8 31.06 -12.44 -16.99
N GLY A 9 30.35 -13.49 -17.40
CA GLY A 9 29.35 -13.42 -18.47
C GLY A 9 28.21 -12.45 -18.13
N ALA A 10 27.83 -11.61 -19.09
CA ALA A 10 26.72 -10.67 -18.90
C ALA A 10 25.38 -11.44 -18.83
N PRO A 11 24.52 -11.16 -17.84
CA PRO A 11 23.16 -11.72 -17.78
C PRO A 11 22.31 -11.21 -18.96
N PRO A 12 21.24 -11.95 -19.35
CA PRO A 12 20.35 -11.53 -20.42
C PRO A 12 19.71 -10.17 -20.15
N PHE A 13 19.44 -9.41 -21.22
CA PHE A 13 18.99 -8.02 -21.18
C PHE A 13 17.70 -7.81 -20.35
N SER A 14 16.86 -8.84 -20.24
CA SER A 14 15.67 -8.87 -19.39
C SER A 14 15.97 -8.79 -17.89
N GLU A 15 17.00 -9.49 -17.41
CA GLU A 15 17.40 -9.48 -16.00
C GLU A 15 17.99 -8.12 -15.61
N VAL A 16 18.77 -7.50 -16.51
CA VAL A 16 19.33 -6.16 -16.30
C VAL A 16 18.23 -5.10 -16.18
N LEU A 17 17.21 -5.16 -17.05
CA LEU A 17 16.06 -4.26 -16.97
C LEU A 17 15.23 -4.49 -15.70
N SER A 18 15.00 -5.76 -15.32
CA SER A 18 14.31 -6.11 -14.08
C SER A 18 15.04 -5.53 -12.86
N TYR A 19 16.35 -5.80 -12.72
CA TYR A 19 17.16 -5.26 -11.63
C TYR A 19 17.13 -3.73 -11.57
N HIS A 20 17.25 -3.05 -12.71
CA HIS A 20 17.26 -1.58 -12.73
C HIS A 20 15.90 -0.99 -12.36
N PHE A 21 14.80 -1.66 -12.76
CA PHE A 21 13.43 -1.29 -12.41
C PHE A 21 13.15 -1.50 -10.92
N THR A 22 13.40 -2.70 -10.38
CA THR A 22 13.18 -3.01 -8.96
C THR A 22 14.00 -2.07 -8.06
N VAL A 23 15.26 -1.78 -8.41
CA VAL A 23 16.09 -0.82 -7.67
C VAL A 23 15.51 0.59 -7.73
N HIS A 24 15.02 1.07 -8.88
CA HIS A 24 14.42 2.41 -8.97
C HIS A 24 13.15 2.55 -8.13
N THR A 25 12.26 1.55 -8.17
CA THR A 25 11.01 1.58 -7.40
C THR A 25 11.27 1.45 -5.90
N PHE A 26 12.25 0.61 -5.51
CA PHE A 26 12.68 0.47 -4.11
C PHE A 26 13.38 1.75 -3.58
N GLU A 27 14.27 2.38 -4.36
CA GLU A 27 14.89 3.67 -4.02
C GLU A 27 13.88 4.83 -3.93
N TYR A 28 12.68 4.70 -4.50
CA TYR A 28 11.60 5.69 -4.37
C TYR A 28 10.66 5.41 -3.18
N ILE A 29 10.32 4.13 -2.92
CA ILE A 29 9.45 3.71 -1.81
C ILE A 29 10.20 3.70 -0.47
N ARG A 30 11.51 3.45 -0.45
CA ARG A 30 12.34 3.49 0.76
C ARG A 30 12.34 4.88 1.44
N PRO A 31 12.49 6.02 0.71
CA PRO A 31 12.14 7.34 1.22
C PRO A 31 10.72 7.47 1.74
N MET A 32 9.71 6.84 1.11
CA MET A 32 8.33 6.86 1.63
C MET A 32 8.18 6.11 2.96
N MET A 33 8.91 5.01 3.17
CA MET A 33 9.02 4.33 4.46
C MET A 33 9.75 5.16 5.53
N PHE A 34 10.58 6.14 5.13
CA PHE A 34 11.08 7.18 6.05
C PHE A 34 10.12 8.37 6.19
N GLN A 35 9.27 8.64 5.20
CA GLN A 35 8.20 9.63 5.30
C GLN A 35 7.01 9.15 6.14
N SER A 36 6.80 7.83 6.34
CA SER A 36 5.85 7.35 7.34
C SER A 36 6.32 7.77 8.75
N ASP A 37 7.61 7.67 9.07
CA ASP A 37 8.21 8.24 10.30
C ASP A 37 8.18 9.79 10.34
N PHE A 38 8.06 10.48 9.21
CA PHE A 38 7.84 11.94 9.16
C PHE A 38 6.39 12.33 9.45
N HIS A 39 5.41 11.60 8.89
CA HIS A 39 3.98 11.75 9.22
C HIS A 39 3.70 11.37 10.68
N ARG A 40 4.36 10.29 11.17
CA ARG A 40 4.40 9.89 12.58
C ARG A 40 4.86 11.02 13.49
N LYS A 41 5.80 11.87 13.06
CA LYS A 41 6.22 13.09 13.78
C LYS A 41 5.24 14.25 13.63
N LYS A 42 4.69 14.49 12.43
CA LYS A 42 3.67 15.55 12.21
C LYS A 42 2.42 15.33 13.07
N ASN A 43 2.01 14.09 13.32
CA ASN A 43 0.83 13.81 14.15
C ASN A 43 1.01 14.13 15.66
N PHE A 44 2.23 14.44 16.13
CA PHE A 44 2.44 15.04 17.46
C PHE A 44 2.36 16.58 17.45
N ALA A 45 2.35 17.22 16.27
CA ALA A 45 2.46 18.66 16.10
C ALA A 45 1.12 19.34 15.76
N ASN A 46 0.28 19.51 16.79
CA ASN A 46 -0.88 20.41 16.85
C ASN A 46 -2.06 20.12 15.89
N PRO A 47 -3.19 19.53 16.39
CA PRO A 47 -4.39 19.27 15.58
C PRO A 47 -5.11 20.51 15.00
N ASN A 48 -4.82 21.72 15.47
CA ASN A 48 -5.64 22.91 15.19
C ASN A 48 -5.18 23.76 13.99
N LEU A 49 -4.26 23.27 13.17
CA LEU A 49 -3.62 24.05 12.09
C LEU A 49 -4.46 24.23 10.80
N PHE A 50 -5.63 23.60 10.70
CA PHE A 50 -6.52 23.66 9.52
C PHE A 50 -7.94 24.15 9.83
N ASN A 51 -8.10 25.07 10.78
CA ASN A 51 -9.42 25.66 11.06
C ASN A 51 -9.35 27.18 11.25
N ASN A 52 -9.37 27.93 10.14
CA ASN A 52 -9.76 29.34 10.09
C ASN A 52 -9.93 29.82 8.64
N SER A 53 -11.17 30.08 8.21
CA SER A 53 -11.61 31.33 7.53
C SER A 53 -12.79 31.14 6.57
N THR A 54 -14.01 31.17 7.09
CA THR A 54 -15.22 31.56 6.34
C THR A 54 -16.12 32.45 7.23
N ALA A 55 -15.61 33.63 7.59
CA ALA A 55 -16.45 34.69 8.13
C ALA A 55 -17.28 35.30 6.99
N ALA A 56 -18.60 35.41 7.17
CA ALA A 56 -19.51 35.95 6.17
C ALA A 56 -19.82 37.43 6.43
N GLU A 57 -19.83 38.24 5.37
CA GLU A 57 -20.20 39.66 5.43
C GLU A 57 -21.25 40.00 4.35
N LYS A 58 -22.05 41.07 4.57
CA LYS A 58 -23.28 41.36 3.81
C LYS A 58 -23.08 42.50 2.78
N PRO A 59 -23.80 42.48 1.64
CA PRO A 59 -23.70 43.52 0.61
C PRO A 59 -24.66 44.71 0.82
N ALA A 60 -24.23 45.91 0.42
CA ALA A 60 -25.01 47.15 0.25
C ALA A 60 -24.31 48.05 -0.81
N PRO A 61 -25.01 49.01 -1.50
CA PRO A 61 -24.85 49.09 -2.96
C PRO A 61 -24.41 50.44 -3.61
N ALA A 62 -23.81 50.29 -4.80
CA ALA A 62 -23.93 51.06 -6.06
C ALA A 62 -23.82 52.61 -6.12
N ALA A 63 -22.89 53.12 -6.95
CA ALA A 63 -23.04 54.35 -7.74
C ALA A 63 -22.07 54.48 -8.96
N THR A 64 -22.67 54.66 -10.15
CA THR A 64 -22.34 55.39 -11.40
C THR A 64 -20.91 55.89 -11.78
N GLN A 65 -20.62 55.80 -13.10
CA GLN A 65 -19.54 56.41 -13.94
C GLN A 65 -19.64 57.97 -14.09
N PRO A 66 -18.70 58.74 -14.73
CA PRO A 66 -17.89 58.42 -15.94
C PRO A 66 -16.44 58.99 -16.08
N THR A 67 -15.85 58.74 -17.26
CA THR A 67 -14.50 59.10 -17.79
C THR A 67 -14.35 60.58 -18.24
N PRO A 68 -13.12 61.08 -18.55
CA PRO A 68 -12.62 61.06 -19.93
C PRO A 68 -11.09 60.83 -20.13
N GLU A 69 -10.66 60.85 -21.40
CA GLU A 69 -9.36 60.49 -21.99
C GLU A 69 -8.16 61.41 -21.58
N SER A 70 -6.88 61.02 -21.67
CA SER A 70 -6.16 60.81 -22.95
C SER A 70 -4.68 60.39 -22.75
N GLY A 71 -4.05 59.73 -23.75
CA GLY A 71 -2.59 59.56 -23.84
C GLY A 71 -2.03 58.15 -24.11
N ARG A 72 -1.64 57.89 -25.37
CA ARG A 72 -0.66 56.88 -25.88
C ARG A 72 0.23 57.62 -26.92
N PRO A 73 1.33 57.07 -27.51
CA PRO A 73 1.90 55.71 -27.43
C PRO A 73 3.36 55.69 -26.87
N ASP A 74 4.01 54.57 -26.51
CA ASP A 74 3.52 53.20 -26.25
C ASP A 74 4.22 52.60 -24.99
N VAL A 75 5.10 51.58 -24.89
CA VAL A 75 5.72 50.53 -25.74
C VAL A 75 6.09 49.34 -24.84
N LYS A 76 5.75 48.10 -25.27
CA LYS A 76 5.99 46.73 -24.71
C LYS A 76 4.68 45.94 -24.82
N ASP A 77 4.64 44.64 -25.04
CA ASP A 77 5.62 43.63 -25.48
C ASP A 77 4.74 42.40 -25.79
N ASP A 78 4.81 41.79 -26.98
CA ASP A 78 3.88 40.72 -27.38
C ASP A 78 4.29 39.37 -26.77
N GLY A 79 4.30 39.35 -25.44
CA GLY A 79 4.44 38.17 -24.60
C GLY A 79 3.27 37.23 -24.84
N LYS A 80 3.43 36.33 -25.82
CA LYS A 80 2.64 35.11 -25.90
C LYS A 80 2.92 34.31 -24.63
N GLU A 81 2.05 34.45 -23.64
CA GLU A 81 1.96 33.51 -22.52
C GLU A 81 1.65 32.14 -23.14
N GLN A 82 2.70 31.34 -23.31
CA GLN A 82 2.54 29.93 -23.60
C GLN A 82 1.93 29.31 -22.36
N GLU A 83 0.69 28.82 -22.50
CA GLU A 83 0.01 28.05 -21.48
C GLU A 83 0.75 26.70 -21.35
N GLU A 84 1.85 26.70 -20.60
CA GLU A 84 2.57 25.51 -20.17
C GLU A 84 1.66 24.72 -19.22
N VAL A 85 0.75 23.95 -19.82
CA VAL A 85 0.03 22.87 -19.16
C VAL A 85 1.08 22.02 -18.45
N ARG A 86 1.05 21.99 -17.11
CA ARG A 86 2.09 21.35 -16.29
C ARG A 86 2.15 19.84 -16.54
N THR A 87 3.00 19.45 -17.48
CA THR A 87 3.25 18.06 -17.92
C THR A 87 3.70 17.15 -16.78
N GLU A 88 4.18 17.74 -15.68
CA GLU A 88 4.55 17.06 -14.42
C GLU A 88 3.45 16.11 -13.89
N HIS A 89 2.17 16.38 -14.17
CA HIS A 89 1.05 15.56 -13.72
C HIS A 89 0.72 14.35 -14.62
N LEU A 90 1.47 14.11 -15.71
CA LEU A 90 1.19 13.03 -16.68
C LEU A 90 2.07 11.78 -16.50
N PHE A 91 3.15 11.85 -15.73
CA PHE A 91 4.04 10.71 -15.48
C PHE A 91 3.67 10.03 -14.16
N LYS A 92 3.18 8.79 -14.25
CA LYS A 92 2.99 7.89 -13.11
C LYS A 92 4.18 6.94 -12.95
N HIS A 93 4.47 6.53 -11.73
CA HIS A 93 5.51 5.55 -11.42
C HIS A 93 4.91 4.14 -11.42
N PRO A 94 5.24 3.28 -12.41
CA PRO A 94 4.67 1.93 -12.49
C PRO A 94 5.20 1.01 -11.37
N LEU A 95 4.35 0.11 -10.91
CA LEU A 95 4.66 -0.98 -10.00
C LEU A 95 5.14 -2.21 -10.79
N GLN A 96 5.85 -3.13 -10.14
CA GLN A 96 6.31 -4.38 -10.76
C GLN A 96 5.17 -5.38 -11.02
N ASN A 97 4.12 -5.32 -10.21
CA ASN A 97 2.90 -6.11 -10.34
C ASN A 97 1.66 -5.20 -10.34
N THR A 98 0.62 -5.57 -11.08
CA THR A 98 -0.73 -5.02 -10.84
C THR A 98 -1.30 -5.66 -9.59
N TRP A 99 -1.82 -4.85 -8.67
CA TRP A 99 -2.45 -5.28 -7.43
C TRP A 99 -3.95 -5.00 -7.46
N THR A 100 -4.72 -5.79 -6.71
CA THR A 100 -6.18 -5.70 -6.60
C THR A 100 -6.57 -5.62 -5.14
N LEU A 101 -7.30 -4.55 -4.76
CA LEU A 101 -7.83 -4.37 -3.41
C LEU A 101 -9.24 -4.97 -3.31
N TRP A 102 -9.46 -5.76 -2.27
CA TRP A 102 -10.73 -6.38 -1.93
C TRP A 102 -11.18 -5.99 -0.53
N TYR A 103 -12.50 -5.98 -0.30
CA TYR A 103 -13.12 -5.78 1.01
C TYR A 103 -14.16 -6.87 1.29
N LEU A 104 -13.92 -7.64 2.35
CA LEU A 104 -14.91 -8.57 2.90
C LEU A 104 -15.88 -7.76 3.77
N GLU A 105 -17.13 -7.63 3.35
CA GLU A 105 -18.17 -7.09 4.22
C GLU A 105 -18.85 -8.22 5.00
N ASN A 106 -18.78 -8.17 6.33
CA ASN A 106 -19.39 -9.16 7.23
C ASN A 106 -20.94 -9.07 7.22
N ASP A 107 -21.55 -9.67 6.21
CA ASP A 107 -23.00 -9.80 6.02
C ASP A 107 -23.42 -11.27 6.20
N ARG A 108 -24.00 -11.58 7.36
CA ARG A 108 -24.41 -12.95 7.74
C ARG A 108 -25.59 -13.51 6.93
N THR A 109 -26.14 -12.77 5.96
CA THR A 109 -27.17 -13.26 5.03
C THR A 109 -26.60 -13.88 3.75
N LYS A 110 -25.30 -13.66 3.46
CA LYS A 110 -24.61 -14.07 2.24
C LYS A 110 -23.77 -15.34 2.42
N SER A 111 -23.30 -15.94 1.32
CA SER A 111 -22.17 -16.87 1.38
C SER A 111 -20.86 -16.11 1.68
N TRP A 112 -19.80 -16.82 2.07
CA TRP A 112 -18.50 -16.19 2.30
C TRP A 112 -17.89 -15.59 1.02
N GLU A 113 -18.10 -16.24 -0.13
CA GLU A 113 -17.64 -15.71 -1.43
C GLU A 113 -18.40 -14.44 -1.81
N ASP A 114 -19.72 -14.38 -1.59
CA ASP A 114 -20.56 -13.20 -1.87
C ASP A 114 -20.31 -12.02 -0.90
N MET A 115 -19.57 -12.24 0.19
CA MET A 115 -19.08 -11.17 1.08
C MET A 115 -17.80 -10.50 0.54
N GLN A 116 -17.07 -11.15 -0.38
CA GLN A 116 -15.76 -10.71 -0.85
C GLN A 116 -15.88 -9.80 -2.09
N ASN A 117 -15.88 -8.49 -1.88
CA ASN A 117 -16.05 -7.51 -2.96
C ASN A 117 -14.69 -7.09 -3.52
N GLU A 118 -14.51 -7.13 -4.84
CA GLU A 118 -13.41 -6.43 -5.51
C GLU A 118 -13.70 -4.91 -5.49
N ILE A 119 -12.72 -4.08 -5.08
CA ILE A 119 -12.87 -2.61 -5.10
C ILE A 119 -12.31 -2.05 -6.40
N THR A 120 -11.02 -2.30 -6.66
CA THR A 120 -10.33 -1.86 -7.88
C THR A 120 -8.97 -2.55 -8.00
N SER A 121 -8.39 -2.49 -9.20
CA SER A 121 -7.00 -2.85 -9.48
C SER A 121 -6.17 -1.61 -9.81
N PHE A 122 -4.88 -1.62 -9.49
CA PHE A 122 -3.92 -0.56 -9.78
C PHE A 122 -2.52 -1.12 -10.07
N ASP A 123 -1.76 -0.42 -10.93
CA ASP A 123 -0.40 -0.77 -11.36
C ASP A 123 0.58 0.41 -11.26
N THR A 124 0.20 1.49 -10.55
CA THR A 124 1.08 2.64 -10.30
C THR A 124 1.07 3.09 -8.83
N VAL A 125 2.13 3.77 -8.41
CA VAL A 125 2.29 4.36 -7.07
C VAL A 125 1.24 5.45 -6.82
N GLU A 126 0.91 6.25 -7.84
CA GLU A 126 -0.10 7.31 -7.77
C GLU A 126 -1.51 6.73 -7.59
N ASP A 127 -1.85 5.65 -8.29
CA ASP A 127 -3.15 5.01 -8.16
C ASP A 127 -3.28 4.25 -6.84
N PHE A 128 -2.19 3.68 -6.31
CA PHE A 128 -2.13 3.16 -4.94
C PHE A 128 -2.45 4.25 -3.91
N TRP A 129 -1.74 5.38 -3.93
CA TRP A 129 -1.96 6.46 -2.96
C TRP A 129 -3.31 7.15 -3.15
N SER A 130 -3.78 7.29 -4.39
CA SER A 130 -5.13 7.78 -4.69
C SER A 130 -6.19 6.89 -4.05
N LEU A 131 -6.08 5.56 -4.21
CA LEU A 131 -6.98 4.61 -3.57
C LEU A 131 -6.86 4.67 -2.04
N TYR A 132 -5.64 4.57 -1.49
CA TYR A 132 -5.40 4.49 -0.05
C TYR A 132 -5.93 5.72 0.71
N ASN A 133 -5.80 6.92 0.13
CA ASN A 133 -6.25 8.16 0.73
C ASN A 133 -7.79 8.38 0.67
N HIS A 134 -8.52 7.57 -0.12
CA HIS A 134 -9.99 7.67 -0.25
C HIS A 134 -10.76 6.50 0.37
N ILE A 135 -10.08 5.44 0.84
CA ILE A 135 -10.69 4.37 1.64
C ILE A 135 -10.63 4.68 3.14
N LYS A 136 -11.33 3.88 3.95
CA LYS A 136 -11.21 3.95 5.41
C LYS A 136 -9.96 3.22 5.89
N PRO A 137 -9.29 3.68 6.96
CA PRO A 137 -8.25 2.91 7.60
C PRO A 137 -8.83 1.62 8.23
N PRO A 138 -8.04 0.54 8.39
CA PRO A 138 -8.49 -0.71 9.01
C PRO A 138 -9.13 -0.54 10.39
N SER A 139 -8.73 0.47 11.16
CA SER A 139 -9.30 0.75 12.49
C SER A 139 -10.74 1.29 12.47
N ASP A 140 -11.28 1.68 11.30
CA ASP A 140 -12.61 2.29 11.12
C ASP A 140 -13.57 1.51 10.19
N ILE A 141 -13.18 0.32 9.73
CA ILE A 141 -14.11 -0.61 9.03
C ILE A 141 -14.93 -1.46 10.03
N LYS A 142 -16.04 -2.03 9.55
CA LYS A 142 -17.00 -2.78 10.40
C LYS A 142 -16.34 -4.01 11.05
N LEU A 143 -16.61 -4.27 12.32
CA LEU A 143 -16.13 -5.48 13.01
C LEU A 143 -16.56 -6.77 12.28
N GLY A 144 -15.61 -7.66 12.05
CA GLY A 144 -15.78 -8.88 11.24
C GLY A 144 -15.35 -8.75 9.79
N SER A 145 -15.12 -7.52 9.31
CA SER A 145 -14.71 -7.22 7.93
C SER A 145 -13.20 -7.34 7.75
N ASP A 146 -12.76 -7.49 6.50
CA ASP A 146 -11.35 -7.63 6.10
C ASP A 146 -11.02 -6.71 4.93
N TYR A 147 -9.81 -6.15 4.90
CA TYR A 147 -9.19 -5.69 3.65
C TYR A 147 -8.19 -6.72 3.16
N SER A 148 -8.07 -6.89 1.85
CA SER A 148 -7.07 -7.79 1.24
C SER A 148 -6.46 -7.15 -0.01
N LEU A 149 -5.13 -7.11 -0.12
CA LEU A 149 -4.43 -6.69 -1.34
C LEU A 149 -3.68 -7.88 -1.93
N PHE A 150 -4.02 -8.30 -3.14
CA PHE A 150 -3.44 -9.46 -3.82
C PHE A 150 -2.96 -9.09 -5.22
N LYS A 151 -1.99 -9.84 -5.77
CA LYS A 151 -1.60 -9.70 -7.18
C LYS A 151 -2.79 -10.01 -8.08
N LYS A 152 -2.97 -9.22 -9.14
CA LYS A 152 -4.12 -9.33 -10.05
C LYS A 152 -4.22 -10.73 -10.64
N GLY A 153 -5.41 -11.34 -10.52
CA GLY A 153 -5.68 -12.71 -10.95
C GLY A 153 -5.57 -13.76 -9.83
N ILE A 154 -5.04 -13.42 -8.65
CA ILE A 154 -5.11 -14.27 -7.45
C ILE A 154 -6.24 -13.75 -6.55
N ARG A 155 -7.26 -14.57 -6.29
CA ARG A 155 -8.32 -14.21 -5.33
C ARG A 155 -7.85 -14.43 -3.89
N PRO A 156 -8.32 -13.64 -2.90
CA PRO A 156 -7.92 -13.74 -1.49
C PRO A 156 -8.57 -14.93 -0.75
N MET A 157 -8.53 -16.11 -1.35
CA MET A 157 -9.17 -17.35 -0.87
C MET A 157 -8.25 -18.57 -1.05
N TRP A 158 -8.36 -19.58 -0.18
CA TRP A 158 -7.43 -20.72 -0.19
C TRP A 158 -7.69 -21.70 -1.34
N GLU A 159 -8.90 -21.65 -1.89
CA GLU A 159 -9.38 -22.37 -3.07
C GLU A 159 -8.68 -21.91 -4.35
N ASP A 160 -8.07 -20.73 -4.35
CA ASP A 160 -7.39 -20.15 -5.50
C ASP A 160 -6.15 -20.95 -5.91
N ALA A 161 -5.88 -21.01 -7.22
CA ALA A 161 -4.76 -21.75 -7.76
C ALA A 161 -3.40 -21.25 -7.26
N GLY A 162 -3.26 -19.97 -6.93
CA GLY A 162 -2.06 -19.40 -6.32
C GLY A 162 -1.89 -19.75 -4.83
N ASN A 163 -2.99 -19.89 -4.07
CA ASN A 163 -2.94 -20.03 -2.61
C ASN A 163 -3.03 -21.48 -2.10
N LYS A 164 -3.60 -22.40 -2.89
CA LYS A 164 -3.96 -23.78 -2.47
C LYS A 164 -2.81 -24.66 -1.94
N GLN A 165 -1.57 -24.40 -2.36
CA GLN A 165 -0.37 -25.10 -1.88
C GLN A 165 0.42 -24.27 -0.86
N GLY A 166 -0.05 -23.06 -0.58
CA GLY A 166 0.66 -22.02 0.13
C GLY A 166 0.54 -22.05 1.65
N GLY A 167 1.12 -21.02 2.23
CA GLY A 167 0.96 -20.66 3.63
C GLY A 167 0.98 -19.15 3.81
N ARG A 168 0.79 -18.73 5.07
CA ARG A 168 0.78 -17.32 5.44
C ARG A 168 1.56 -17.06 6.72
N TRP A 169 2.31 -15.96 6.74
CA TRP A 169 2.84 -15.37 7.97
C TRP A 169 1.73 -14.60 8.67
N VAL A 170 1.39 -15.00 9.90
CA VAL A 170 0.32 -14.38 10.71
C VAL A 170 0.95 -13.56 11.83
N ILE A 171 0.63 -12.26 11.84
CA ILE A 171 0.91 -11.33 12.94
C ILE A 171 -0.40 -11.15 13.74
N THR A 172 -0.41 -11.48 15.02
CA THR A 172 -1.60 -11.32 15.89
C THR A 172 -1.46 -10.11 16.79
N LEU A 173 -2.32 -9.10 16.58
CA LEU A 173 -2.24 -7.81 17.24
C LEU A 173 -3.02 -7.83 18.56
N ASN A 174 -2.27 -7.98 19.65
CA ASN A 174 -2.78 -7.96 21.02
C ASN A 174 -2.71 -6.53 21.57
N LYS A 175 -3.85 -5.87 21.75
CA LYS A 175 -3.96 -4.53 22.38
C LYS A 175 -3.13 -3.41 21.70
N SER A 176 -2.91 -3.48 20.39
CA SER A 176 -2.35 -2.37 19.61
C SER A 176 -3.28 -1.14 19.65
N SER A 177 -2.75 0.08 19.50
CA SER A 177 -3.62 1.23 19.24
C SER A 177 -4.23 1.15 17.83
N LYS A 178 -5.22 2.00 17.53
CA LYS A 178 -5.74 2.18 16.17
C LYS A 178 -4.61 2.57 15.20
N THR A 179 -3.86 3.61 15.57
CA THR A 179 -2.74 4.15 14.78
C THR A 179 -1.65 3.11 14.52
N ASP A 180 -1.35 2.22 15.46
CA ASP A 180 -0.36 1.14 15.26
C ASP A 180 -0.86 0.10 14.24
N LEU A 181 -2.16 -0.26 14.30
CA LEU A 181 -2.79 -1.17 13.33
C LEU A 181 -2.76 -0.57 11.92
N ASP A 182 -3.14 0.70 11.80
CA ASP A 182 -3.29 1.37 10.50
C ASP A 182 -1.91 1.61 9.84
N ASN A 183 -0.92 2.04 10.62
CA ASN A 183 0.47 2.16 10.16
C ASN A 183 1.05 0.79 9.77
N LEU A 184 0.87 -0.24 10.60
CA LEU A 184 1.42 -1.57 10.33
C LEU A 184 0.79 -2.23 9.10
N TRP A 185 -0.48 -1.93 8.81
CA TRP A 185 -1.11 -2.33 7.56
C TRP A 185 -0.51 -1.58 6.37
N LEU A 186 -0.35 -0.26 6.46
CA LEU A 186 0.30 0.55 5.41
C LEU A 186 1.73 0.08 5.13
N ASP A 187 2.54 -0.14 6.18
CA ASP A 187 3.92 -0.64 6.04
C ASP A 187 3.93 -2.02 5.34
N VAL A 188 2.96 -2.90 5.61
CA VAL A 188 2.77 -4.17 4.87
C VAL A 188 2.39 -3.93 3.40
N LEU A 189 1.47 -3.01 3.11
CA LEU A 189 1.12 -2.68 1.72
C LEU A 189 2.32 -2.13 0.95
N LEU A 190 3.14 -1.29 1.58
CA LEU A 190 4.38 -0.74 1.00
C LEU A 190 5.43 -1.84 0.77
N CYS A 191 5.55 -2.83 1.65
CA CYS A 191 6.43 -4.00 1.43
C CYS A 191 5.97 -4.85 0.25
N LEU A 192 4.64 -4.98 0.04
CA LEU A 192 4.06 -5.69 -1.11
C LEU A 192 4.33 -4.94 -2.42
N ILE A 193 3.81 -3.72 -2.57
CA ILE A 193 3.85 -2.99 -3.85
C ILE A 193 5.27 -2.55 -4.24
N GLY A 194 6.16 -2.40 -3.26
CA GLY A 194 7.58 -2.11 -3.45
C GLY A 194 8.48 -3.34 -3.55
N GLU A 195 7.91 -4.56 -3.61
CA GLU A 195 8.63 -5.82 -3.83
C GLU A 195 9.81 -6.00 -2.87
N ALA A 196 9.59 -5.74 -1.57
CA ALA A 196 10.64 -5.63 -0.55
C ALA A 196 11.25 -6.97 -0.08
N PHE A 197 10.91 -8.08 -0.75
CA PHE A 197 11.36 -9.44 -0.46
C PHE A 197 12.23 -9.95 -1.61
N ASP A 198 13.25 -10.74 -1.31
CA ASP A 198 14.10 -11.31 -2.36
C ASP A 198 13.30 -12.38 -3.16
N HIS A 199 12.36 -13.05 -2.49
CA HIS A 199 11.34 -13.93 -3.09
C HIS A 199 9.98 -13.21 -3.26
N SER A 200 9.97 -12.00 -3.82
CA SER A 200 8.71 -11.26 -4.07
C SER A 200 7.79 -11.95 -5.07
N ASP A 201 8.27 -12.89 -5.87
CA ASP A 201 7.46 -13.74 -6.76
C ASP A 201 6.52 -14.67 -5.99
N GLU A 202 7.01 -15.32 -4.93
CA GLU A 202 6.23 -16.20 -4.02
C GLU A 202 5.12 -15.45 -3.27
N ILE A 203 5.17 -14.13 -3.14
CA ILE A 203 4.10 -13.33 -2.52
C ILE A 203 2.82 -13.37 -3.35
N CYS A 204 1.72 -13.84 -2.75
CA CYS A 204 0.38 -13.77 -3.36
C CYS A 204 -0.36 -12.47 -3.00
N GLY A 205 -0.22 -12.02 -1.74
CA GLY A 205 -0.95 -10.89 -1.21
C GLY A 205 -0.93 -10.81 0.32
N ALA A 206 -1.74 -9.90 0.88
CA ALA A 206 -1.88 -9.70 2.31
C ALA A 206 -3.35 -9.43 2.70
N VAL A 207 -3.70 -9.76 3.94
CA VAL A 207 -5.03 -9.60 4.54
C VAL A 207 -4.92 -8.96 5.92
N VAL A 208 -5.71 -7.93 6.21
CA VAL A 208 -5.94 -7.44 7.59
C VAL A 208 -7.32 -7.85 8.07
N ASN A 209 -7.37 -8.55 9.20
CA ASN A 209 -8.61 -9.03 9.82
C ASN A 209 -9.00 -8.17 11.02
N ILE A 210 -10.16 -7.52 10.96
CA ILE A 210 -10.70 -6.68 12.02
C ILE A 210 -11.71 -7.47 12.85
N ARG A 211 -11.37 -7.82 14.10
CA ARG A 211 -12.15 -8.71 14.97
C ARG A 211 -12.11 -8.21 16.42
N GLY A 212 -13.26 -8.16 17.09
CA GLY A 212 -13.41 -7.55 18.43
C GLY A 212 -12.67 -8.20 19.60
N LYS A 213 -11.78 -9.18 19.37
CA LYS A 213 -10.85 -9.72 20.39
C LYS A 213 -9.41 -9.31 20.07
N ASN A 214 -8.88 -9.84 18.98
CA ASN A 214 -7.55 -9.53 18.45
C ASN A 214 -7.69 -9.29 16.94
N ASN A 215 -7.11 -8.20 16.44
CA ASN A 215 -6.92 -8.03 15.01
C ASN A 215 -5.74 -8.88 14.53
N LYS A 216 -5.66 -9.14 13.22
CA LYS A 216 -4.53 -9.85 12.61
C LYS A 216 -4.13 -9.19 11.31
N ILE A 217 -2.85 -9.29 10.96
CA ILE A 217 -2.38 -9.08 9.59
C ILE A 217 -1.74 -10.40 9.14
N SER A 218 -1.98 -10.81 7.90
CA SER A 218 -1.45 -12.04 7.31
C SER A 218 -0.87 -11.77 5.93
N ILE A 219 0.36 -12.18 5.67
CA ILE A 219 0.99 -12.13 4.33
C ILE A 219 0.98 -13.56 3.78
N TRP A 220 0.45 -13.74 2.57
CA TRP A 220 0.20 -15.03 1.92
C TRP A 220 1.26 -15.31 0.84
N THR A 221 1.67 -16.57 0.75
CA THR A 221 2.79 -17.06 -0.10
C THR A 221 2.39 -18.34 -0.84
N ALA A 222 2.84 -18.51 -2.07
CA ALA A 222 2.32 -19.50 -3.01
C ALA A 222 2.69 -20.96 -2.66
N ASN A 223 3.93 -21.21 -2.23
CA ASN A 223 4.42 -22.54 -1.90
C ASN A 223 4.75 -22.69 -0.40
N GLY A 224 3.86 -23.36 0.32
CA GLY A 224 4.03 -23.64 1.76
C GLY A 224 5.17 -24.58 2.13
N ASN A 225 5.88 -25.14 1.15
CA ASN A 225 7.04 -26.01 1.33
C ASN A 225 8.35 -25.35 0.88
N ASN A 226 8.30 -24.11 0.38
CA ASN A 226 9.51 -23.32 0.07
C ASN A 226 10.04 -22.69 1.36
N GLU A 227 10.82 -23.46 2.13
CA GLU A 227 11.36 -23.03 3.42
C GLU A 227 12.26 -21.80 3.30
N GLU A 228 13.05 -21.71 2.22
CA GLU A 228 13.97 -20.59 1.97
C GLU A 228 13.20 -19.28 1.77
N ALA A 229 12.24 -19.24 0.84
CA ALA A 229 11.38 -18.08 0.64
C ALA A 229 10.53 -17.75 1.88
N ALA A 230 9.95 -18.76 2.52
CA ALA A 230 9.12 -18.56 3.71
C ALA A 230 9.94 -17.90 4.85
N LEU A 231 11.17 -18.37 5.12
CA LEU A 231 12.02 -17.79 6.15
C LEU A 231 12.61 -16.44 5.74
N GLU A 232 12.98 -16.21 4.48
CA GLU A 232 13.47 -14.91 4.00
C GLU A 232 12.38 -13.83 4.15
N ILE A 233 11.19 -14.07 3.59
CA ILE A 233 10.03 -13.19 3.71
C ILE A 233 9.69 -12.94 5.19
N GLY A 234 9.74 -13.99 6.04
CA GLY A 234 9.47 -13.87 7.47
C GLY A 234 10.46 -12.96 8.22
N ASN A 235 11.75 -13.02 7.87
CA ASN A 235 12.76 -12.16 8.47
C ASN A 235 12.66 -10.71 7.96
N LYS A 236 12.49 -10.49 6.65
CA LYS A 236 12.23 -9.14 6.09
C LYS A 236 11.00 -8.49 6.73
N LEU A 237 9.90 -9.24 6.91
CA LEU A 237 8.71 -8.76 7.61
C LEU A 237 9.02 -8.34 9.05
N ARG A 238 9.82 -9.11 9.80
CA ARG A 238 10.22 -8.74 11.17
C ARG A 238 11.02 -7.43 11.20
N GLU A 239 11.95 -7.25 10.27
CA GLU A 239 12.83 -6.09 10.20
C GLU A 239 12.08 -4.82 9.74
N ALA A 240 11.44 -4.87 8.57
CA ALA A 240 10.73 -3.73 7.97
C ALA A 240 9.62 -3.20 8.88
N LEU A 241 8.82 -4.12 9.45
CA LEU A 241 7.69 -3.81 10.33
C LEU A 241 8.09 -3.59 11.80
N ARG A 242 9.39 -3.66 12.11
CA ARG A 242 10.00 -3.38 13.44
C ARG A 242 9.34 -4.15 14.59
N LEU A 243 8.94 -5.39 14.35
CA LEU A 243 8.00 -6.16 15.21
C LEU A 243 8.54 -6.53 16.60
N GLY A 244 9.86 -6.42 16.83
CA GLY A 244 10.48 -6.61 18.14
C GLY A 244 10.23 -8.01 18.73
N ARG A 245 9.39 -8.09 19.77
CA ARG A 245 9.00 -9.34 20.44
C ARG A 245 7.61 -9.88 20.04
N GLN A 246 6.98 -9.35 18.99
CA GLN A 246 5.79 -9.98 18.41
C GLN A 246 6.21 -11.23 17.63
N ASN A 247 5.55 -12.35 17.92
CA ASN A 247 5.78 -13.61 17.21
C ASN A 247 5.10 -13.55 15.84
N LEU A 248 5.85 -13.86 14.79
CA LEU A 248 5.30 -14.18 13.48
C LEU A 248 5.06 -15.70 13.43
N GLN A 249 3.93 -16.14 12.89
CA GLN A 249 3.58 -17.56 12.81
C GLN A 249 3.26 -17.98 11.37
N TYR A 250 4.06 -18.88 10.78
CA TYR A 250 3.79 -19.39 9.44
C TYR A 250 2.82 -20.57 9.49
N GLN A 251 1.68 -20.45 8.83
CA GLN A 251 0.57 -21.41 8.87
C GLN A 251 0.15 -21.79 7.46
N LEU A 252 0.11 -23.08 7.15
CA LEU A 252 -0.40 -23.55 5.85
C LEU A 252 -1.91 -23.31 5.73
N HIS A 253 -2.37 -23.08 4.50
CA HIS A 253 -3.80 -22.99 4.22
C HIS A 253 -4.51 -24.32 4.52
N LYS A 254 -3.95 -25.44 4.05
CA LYS A 254 -4.48 -26.80 4.32
C LYS A 254 -4.65 -27.11 5.83
N ASP A 255 -3.66 -26.75 6.65
CA ASP A 255 -3.67 -26.97 8.10
C ASP A 255 -4.63 -26.01 8.83
N THR A 256 -4.98 -24.88 8.20
CA THR A 256 -5.98 -23.93 8.70
C THR A 256 -7.41 -24.43 8.44
N MET A 257 -7.66 -25.08 7.30
CA MET A 257 -8.99 -25.53 6.85
C MET A 257 -9.59 -26.68 7.68
N VAL A 258 -8.79 -27.72 7.96
CA VAL A 258 -9.26 -29.06 8.42
C VAL A 258 -9.65 -29.08 9.92
N LYS A 259 -10.04 -27.93 10.49
CA LYS A 259 -9.71 -27.64 11.88
C LYS A 259 -10.90 -27.44 12.83
N GLN A 260 -11.02 -28.37 13.78
CA GLN A 260 -12.06 -28.39 14.83
C GLN A 260 -11.62 -27.77 16.18
N GLY A 261 -10.50 -27.03 16.23
CA GLY A 261 -9.89 -26.55 17.48
C GLY A 261 -9.36 -25.11 17.43
N SER A 262 -8.91 -24.58 18.57
CA SER A 262 -8.59 -23.14 18.73
C SER A 262 -7.27 -22.69 18.10
N SER A 263 -6.15 -23.39 18.34
CA SER A 263 -4.81 -22.96 17.85
C SER A 263 -4.36 -23.72 16.60
N VAL A 264 -3.83 -23.01 15.59
CA VAL A 264 -3.31 -23.58 14.32
C VAL A 264 -1.87 -24.02 14.51
N LYS A 265 -1.51 -25.21 13.99
CA LYS A 265 -0.11 -25.62 13.93
C LYS A 265 0.65 -24.61 13.06
N SER A 266 1.66 -23.98 13.64
CA SER A 266 2.60 -23.17 12.88
C SER A 266 3.77 -24.07 12.48
N ILE A 267 4.26 -23.95 11.24
CA ILE A 267 5.44 -24.70 10.78
C ILE A 267 6.70 -23.95 11.19
N TYR A 268 6.74 -22.65 10.88
CA TYR A 268 7.79 -21.74 11.31
C TYR A 268 7.24 -20.74 12.33
N THR A 269 8.11 -20.26 13.21
CA THR A 269 7.80 -19.16 14.15
C THR A 269 9.07 -18.34 14.34
N LEU A 270 8.93 -17.03 14.20
CA LEU A 270 10.00 -16.05 14.43
C LEU A 270 9.56 -15.16 15.59
#